data_AF-A0A959H8W1-F1
#
_entry.id   AF-A0A959H8W1-F1
#
_cell.length_a   1.000
_cell.length_b   1.000
_cell.length_c   1.000
_cell.angle_alpha   90.00
_cell.angle_beta   90.00
_cell.angle_gamma   90.00
#
_symmetry.space_group_name_H-M   'P 1'
#
loop_
_entity.id
_entity.type
_entity.pdbx_description
1 polymer ?
#
loop_
_entity_poly.entity_id
_entity_poly.type
_entity_poly.pdbx_seq_one_letter_code
_entity_poly.pdbx_strand_id
1 'polypeptide(L)'
;MTPNLATTLSFLANLARYQLSMHFGKEMQAPEVPVIQDDEAPLTKFIQHRRLTVDEYVVLAAGLAPHVMPYLFDEVVQEFLPQGGDFPPIGGVKGSNIRTFLPTGETVLFLLAGNDLARRMEVQKIFGSQHYFVKEKILYLEEVKPGEPVNSGRLILDPEYVELFTLGYKTPPRMGRNFPAQLLHTELDWSDLVLNEQTLRQLREVETWISHNDTLMYDWQMYRKIKPGFRALFYGPPGTGKTMAANLLGKYTGHDVYRIDLSMMVSKYIGETEKNL
;
A
#
# COMPACT_ATOMS: atom_id res chain seq x y z
N MET A 1 0.99 20.01 6.38
CA MET A 1 -0.01 18.95 6.55
C MET A 1 -1.20 19.31 5.68
N THR A 2 -1.66 18.43 4.80
CA THR A 2 -2.81 18.75 3.94
C THR A 2 -4.08 18.88 4.81
N PRO A 3 -5.00 19.81 4.50
CA PRO A 3 -6.23 20.00 5.28
C PRO A 3 -7.04 18.71 5.44
N ASN A 4 -7.07 17.88 4.39
CA ASN A 4 -7.78 16.61 4.40
C ASN A 4 -7.13 15.55 5.31
N LEU A 5 -5.80 15.51 5.44
CA LEU A 5 -5.14 14.58 6.37
C LEU A 5 -5.47 14.92 7.82
N ALA A 6 -5.40 16.20 8.19
CA ALA A 6 -5.78 16.66 9.53
C ALA A 6 -7.25 16.37 9.83
N THR A 7 -8.14 16.64 8.87
CA THR A 7 -9.58 16.35 8.97
C THR A 7 -9.83 14.86 9.15
N THR A 8 -9.11 14.01 8.41
CA THR A 8 -9.21 12.55 8.50
C THR A 8 -8.84 12.02 9.89
N LEU A 9 -7.73 12.50 10.46
CA LEU A 9 -7.30 12.08 11.79
C LEU A 9 -8.19 12.63 12.91
N SER A 10 -8.69 13.87 12.74
CA SER A 10 -9.66 14.44 13.68
C SER A 10 -10.98 13.65 13.70
N PHE A 11 -11.48 13.26 12.53
CA PHE A 11 -12.65 12.38 12.42
C PHE A 11 -12.41 11.03 13.11
N LEU A 12 -11.26 10.39 12.86
CA LEU A 12 -10.91 9.12 13.50
C LEU A 12 -10.87 9.24 15.04
N ALA A 13 -10.25 10.29 15.58
CA ALA A 13 -10.21 10.54 17.02
C ALA A 13 -11.61 10.72 17.60
N ASN A 14 -12.48 11.47 16.93
CA ASN A 14 -13.87 11.66 17.35
C ASN A 14 -14.71 10.38 17.26
N LEU A 15 -14.46 9.53 16.26
CA LEU A 15 -15.09 8.22 16.14
C LEU A 15 -14.67 7.29 17.28
N ALA A 16 -13.39 7.29 17.65
CA ALA A 16 -12.89 6.55 18.80
C ALA A 16 -13.52 7.04 20.11
N ARG A 17 -13.61 8.36 20.33
CA ARG A 17 -14.31 8.95 21.48
C ARG A 17 -15.79 8.56 21.52
N TYR A 18 -16.46 8.58 20.37
CA TYR A 18 -17.85 8.16 20.26
C TYR A 18 -18.03 6.70 20.68
N GLN A 19 -17.23 5.78 20.14
CA GLN A 19 -17.35 4.36 20.48
C GLN A 19 -17.00 4.05 21.93
N LEU A 20 -15.99 4.73 22.50
CA LEU A 20 -15.69 4.63 23.93
C LEU A 20 -16.83 5.17 24.78
N SER A 21 -17.42 6.31 24.40
CA SER A 21 -18.59 6.87 25.10
C SER A 21 -19.74 5.88 25.12
N MET A 22 -20.09 5.32 23.96
CA MET A 22 -21.12 4.29 23.84
C MET A 22 -20.81 3.06 24.70
N HIS A 23 -19.55 2.61 24.71
CA HIS A 23 -19.12 1.46 25.53
C HIS A 23 -19.26 1.72 27.04
N PHE A 24 -18.90 2.92 27.51
CA PHE A 24 -19.02 3.31 28.92
C PHE A 24 -20.42 3.83 29.29
N GLY A 25 -21.42 3.69 28.41
CA GLY A 25 -22.81 4.10 28.65
C GLY A 25 -23.01 5.63 28.72
N LYS A 26 -22.12 6.41 28.09
CA LYS A 26 -22.23 7.86 27.96
C LYS A 26 -22.89 8.20 26.62
N GLU A 27 -23.77 9.19 26.63
CA GLU A 27 -24.34 9.72 25.39
C GLU A 27 -23.33 10.62 24.66
N MET A 28 -23.15 10.37 23.37
CA MET A 28 -22.37 11.20 22.46
C MET A 28 -22.97 11.09 21.06
N GLN A 29 -23.00 12.19 20.33
CA GLN A 29 -23.43 12.16 18.93
C GLN A 29 -22.35 11.50 18.07
N ALA A 30 -22.76 10.64 17.15
CA ALA A 30 -21.84 10.06 16.16
C ALA A 30 -21.21 11.17 15.31
N PRO A 31 -19.90 11.15 15.07
CA PRO A 31 -19.26 12.16 14.23
C PRO A 31 -19.74 12.01 12.78
N GLU A 32 -19.97 13.15 12.13
CA GLU A 32 -20.26 13.16 10.70
C GLU A 32 -19.00 12.79 9.90
N VAL A 33 -19.20 12.01 8.83
CA VAL A 33 -18.11 11.69 7.91
C VAL A 33 -17.68 12.99 7.22
N PRO A 34 -16.39 13.34 7.25
CA PRO A 34 -15.94 14.62 6.75
C PRO A 34 -16.12 14.73 5.24
N VAL A 35 -16.50 15.92 4.79
CA VAL A 35 -16.48 16.27 3.36
C VAL A 35 -15.03 16.54 2.98
N ILE A 36 -14.46 15.64 2.17
CA ILE A 36 -13.10 15.78 1.65
C ILE A 36 -13.09 16.93 0.63
N GLN A 37 -12.29 17.96 0.89
CA GLN A 37 -12.11 19.09 -0.02
C GLN A 37 -11.24 18.65 -1.20
N ASP A 38 -11.45 19.23 -2.37
CA ASP A 38 -10.52 18.98 -3.47
C ASP A 38 -9.25 19.82 -3.29
N ASP A 39 -8.14 19.16 -2.94
CA ASP A 39 -6.85 19.81 -2.67
C ASP A 39 -5.69 19.19 -3.47
N GLU A 40 -6.00 18.41 -4.52
CA GLU A 40 -5.06 17.70 -5.40
C GLU A 40 -4.10 16.73 -4.68
N ALA A 41 -4.19 16.59 -3.35
CA ALA A 41 -3.30 15.77 -2.56
C ALA A 41 -3.48 14.28 -2.89
N PRO A 42 -2.42 13.46 -2.83
CA PRO A 42 -2.54 12.04 -3.17
C PRO A 42 -3.55 11.27 -2.31
N LEU A 43 -3.70 11.62 -1.03
CA LEU A 43 -4.74 11.03 -0.17
C LEU A 43 -6.14 11.33 -0.71
N THR A 44 -6.41 12.59 -1.07
CA THR A 44 -7.68 13.04 -1.64
C THR A 44 -7.99 12.34 -2.94
N LYS A 45 -7.01 12.32 -3.86
CA LYS A 45 -7.12 11.58 -5.12
C LYS A 45 -7.41 10.12 -4.87
N PHE A 46 -6.70 9.48 -3.94
CA PHE A 46 -6.92 8.07 -3.61
C PHE A 46 -8.36 7.83 -3.12
N ILE A 47 -8.84 8.63 -2.17
CA ILE A 47 -10.21 8.53 -1.62
C ILE A 47 -11.25 8.65 -2.74
N GLN A 48 -11.11 9.65 -3.62
CA GLN A 48 -12.05 9.93 -4.70
C GLN A 48 -11.99 8.89 -5.84
N HIS A 49 -10.80 8.50 -6.29
CA HIS A 49 -10.62 7.55 -7.40
C HIS A 49 -11.08 6.14 -7.01
N ARG A 50 -10.77 5.71 -5.78
CA ARG A 50 -11.20 4.41 -5.26
C ARG A 50 -12.64 4.42 -4.72
N ARG A 51 -13.26 5.61 -4.57
CA ARG A 51 -14.62 5.81 -4.05
C ARG A 51 -14.82 5.07 -2.72
N LEU A 52 -13.94 5.38 -1.77
CA LEU A 52 -13.93 4.71 -0.47
C LEU A 52 -15.31 4.81 0.20
N THR A 53 -15.78 3.66 0.67
CA THR A 53 -16.86 3.58 1.65
C THR A 53 -16.41 4.18 2.98
N VAL A 54 -17.38 4.46 3.86
CA VAL A 54 -17.07 4.98 5.20
C VAL A 54 -16.19 4.01 5.99
N ASP A 55 -16.42 2.71 5.86
CA ASP A 55 -15.62 1.69 6.56
C ASP A 55 -14.18 1.68 6.06
N GLU A 56 -13.98 1.67 4.75
CA GLU A 56 -12.65 1.70 4.13
C GLU A 56 -11.91 3.00 4.48
N TYR A 57 -12.63 4.11 4.57
CA TYR A 57 -12.08 5.40 5.00
C TYR A 57 -11.59 5.35 6.45
N VAL A 58 -12.37 4.77 7.37
CA VAL A 58 -11.95 4.58 8.78
C VAL A 58 -10.76 3.63 8.88
N VAL A 59 -10.77 2.54 8.11
CA VAL A 59 -9.65 1.58 8.05
C VAL A 59 -8.37 2.27 7.58
N LEU A 60 -8.44 3.06 6.51
CA LEU A 60 -7.32 3.84 5.99
C LEU A 60 -6.83 4.87 7.03
N ALA A 61 -7.74 5.60 7.66
CA ALA A 61 -7.41 6.59 8.69
C ALA A 61 -6.70 5.93 9.88
N ALA A 62 -7.20 4.78 10.34
CA ALA A 62 -6.58 4.00 11.42
C ALA A 62 -5.17 3.52 11.04
N GLY A 63 -4.97 3.07 9.80
CA GLY A 63 -3.64 2.68 9.30
C GLY A 63 -2.67 3.86 9.20
N LEU A 64 -3.17 5.06 8.87
CA LEU A 64 -2.37 6.30 8.80
C LEU A 64 -1.97 6.86 10.17
N ALA A 65 -2.86 6.75 11.16
CA ALA A 65 -2.71 7.45 12.45
C ALA A 65 -1.34 7.22 13.13
N PRO A 66 -0.80 5.99 13.25
CA PRO A 66 0.49 5.76 13.90
C PRO A 66 1.67 6.49 13.25
N HIS A 67 1.57 6.82 11.96
CA HIS A 67 2.64 7.47 11.21
C HIS A 67 2.61 9.00 11.30
N VAL A 68 1.46 9.57 11.68
CA VAL A 68 1.19 11.00 11.60
C VAL A 68 0.86 11.60 12.97
N MET A 69 0.08 10.87 13.77
CA MET A 69 -0.31 11.23 15.13
C MET A 69 -0.19 9.99 16.03
N PRO A 70 1.05 9.58 16.41
CA PRO A 70 1.31 8.30 17.07
C PRO A 70 0.58 8.07 18.39
N TYR A 71 0.22 9.16 19.09
CA TYR A 71 -0.45 9.12 20.39
C TYR A 71 -1.97 9.26 20.29
N LEU A 72 -2.56 9.32 19.09
CA LEU A 72 -4.00 9.59 18.89
C LEU A 72 -4.90 8.68 19.74
N PHE A 73 -4.67 7.37 19.67
CA PHE A 73 -5.46 6.41 20.44
C PHE A 73 -5.11 6.42 21.92
N ASP A 74 -3.84 6.64 22.28
CA ASP A 74 -3.40 6.73 23.68
C ASP A 74 -4.10 7.91 24.38
N GLU A 75 -4.12 9.09 23.75
CA GLU A 75 -4.78 10.29 24.27
C GLU A 75 -6.29 10.06 24.41
N VAL A 76 -6.94 9.51 23.38
CA VAL A 76 -8.37 9.21 23.42
C VAL A 76 -8.71 8.21 24.53
N VAL A 77 -7.93 7.13 24.71
CA VAL A 77 -8.17 6.16 25.80
C VAL A 77 -7.95 6.80 27.17
N GLN A 78 -6.94 7.65 27.32
CA GLN A 78 -6.64 8.35 28.57
C GLN A 78 -7.77 9.28 29.03
N GLU A 79 -8.55 9.85 28.11
CA GLU A 79 -9.76 10.64 28.43
C GLU A 79 -10.82 9.81 29.18
N PHE A 80 -10.90 8.50 28.93
CA PHE A 80 -11.87 7.60 29.56
C PHE A 80 -11.28 6.81 30.74
N LEU A 81 -9.97 6.59 30.75
CA LEU A 81 -9.23 5.91 31.80
C LEU A 81 -8.14 6.82 32.39
N PRO A 82 -8.51 7.91 33.10
CA PRO A 82 -7.56 8.93 33.57
C PRO A 82 -6.60 8.42 34.65
N GLN A 83 -6.97 7.35 35.37
CA GLN A 83 -6.11 6.69 36.35
C GLN A 83 -5.19 5.64 35.72
N GLY A 84 -5.21 5.52 34.38
CA GLY A 84 -4.54 4.47 33.64
C GLY A 84 -5.30 3.14 33.67
N GLY A 85 -4.66 2.12 33.11
CA GLY A 85 -5.23 0.78 32.94
C GLY A 85 -5.31 0.37 31.48
N ASP A 86 -5.42 -0.93 31.26
CA ASP A 86 -5.62 -1.49 29.92
C ASP A 86 -7.11 -1.53 29.60
N PHE A 87 -7.45 -1.26 28.35
CA PHE A 87 -8.79 -1.44 27.81
C PHE A 87 -8.79 -2.44 26.66
N PRO A 88 -8.69 -3.76 26.94
CA PRO A 88 -8.61 -4.78 25.90
C PRO A 88 -9.68 -4.71 24.79
N PRO A 89 -10.94 -4.28 25.04
CA PRO A 89 -11.96 -4.24 23.99
C PRO A 89 -11.67 -3.30 22.81
N ILE A 90 -10.84 -2.25 22.96
CA ILE A 90 -10.42 -1.41 21.81
C ILE A 90 -9.37 -2.09 20.94
N GLY A 91 -8.87 -3.26 21.35
CA GLY A 91 -7.76 -3.95 20.70
C GLY A 91 -6.46 -3.16 20.79
N GLY A 92 -5.68 -3.22 19.72
CA GLY A 92 -4.38 -2.59 19.64
C GLY A 92 -3.27 -3.35 20.37
N VAL A 93 -2.03 -3.04 20.00
CA VAL A 93 -0.83 -3.54 20.68
C VAL A 93 0.14 -2.40 20.94
N LYS A 94 1.00 -2.55 21.95
CA LYS A 94 2.05 -1.55 22.21
C LYS A 94 3.25 -1.78 21.30
N GLY A 95 3.71 -0.72 20.64
CA GLY A 95 4.92 -0.79 19.83
C GLY A 95 6.16 -1.19 20.65
N SER A 96 7.05 -1.98 20.05
CA SER A 96 8.27 -2.47 20.71
C SER A 96 9.30 -1.37 20.96
N ASN A 97 9.45 -0.44 20.00
CA ASN A 97 10.41 0.67 20.09
C ASN A 97 9.81 1.87 20.82
N ILE A 98 8.64 2.29 20.35
CA ILE A 98 7.86 3.40 20.90
C ILE A 98 6.62 2.74 21.47
N ARG A 99 6.46 2.72 22.80
CA ARG A 99 5.35 2.08 23.53
C ARG A 99 4.00 2.80 23.32
N THR A 100 3.74 3.21 22.09
CA THR A 100 2.51 3.82 21.58
C THR A 100 1.54 2.74 21.16
N PHE A 101 0.26 3.10 21.15
CA PHE A 101 -0.81 2.25 20.65
C PHE A 101 -0.68 2.06 19.13
N LEU A 102 -0.60 0.80 18.69
CA LEU A 102 -0.69 0.42 17.28
C LEU A 102 -2.04 -0.27 17.06
N PRO A 103 -2.88 0.24 16.15
CA PRO A 103 -4.19 -0.35 15.89
C PRO A 103 -4.07 -1.76 15.31
N THR A 104 -5.07 -2.58 15.61
CA THR A 104 -5.22 -3.94 15.08
C THR A 104 -6.53 -4.08 14.31
N GLY A 105 -6.78 -5.25 13.73
CA GLY A 105 -8.11 -5.57 13.18
C GLY A 105 -9.22 -5.36 14.21
N GLU A 106 -8.98 -5.75 15.47
CA GLU A 106 -9.92 -5.55 16.58
C GLU A 106 -10.19 -4.06 16.85
N THR A 107 -9.18 -3.18 16.70
CA THR A 107 -9.40 -1.73 16.80
C THR A 107 -10.39 -1.25 15.75
N VAL A 108 -10.26 -1.68 14.51
CA VAL A 108 -11.20 -1.31 13.45
C VAL A 108 -12.61 -1.86 13.73
N LEU A 109 -12.72 -3.12 14.17
CA LEU A 109 -14.00 -3.71 14.53
C LEU A 109 -14.67 -2.96 15.69
N PHE A 110 -13.90 -2.58 16.70
CA PHE A 110 -14.40 -1.75 17.79
C PHE A 110 -14.91 -0.39 17.27
N LEU A 111 -14.13 0.29 16.41
CA LEU A 111 -14.46 1.60 15.88
C LEU A 111 -15.72 1.62 15.00
N LEU A 112 -15.92 0.59 14.19
CA LEU A 112 -17.00 0.56 13.19
C LEU A 112 -18.23 -0.21 13.64
N ALA A 113 -18.07 -1.18 14.54
CA ALA A 113 -19.14 -2.11 14.90
C ALA A 113 -19.37 -2.23 16.41
N GLY A 114 -18.45 -1.80 17.27
CA GLY A 114 -18.56 -1.99 18.71
C GLY A 114 -18.84 -3.46 19.04
N ASN A 115 -20.00 -3.73 19.66
CA ASN A 115 -20.48 -5.07 20.01
C ASN A 115 -21.51 -5.66 19.03
N ASP A 116 -21.84 -4.98 17.93
CA ASP A 116 -22.75 -5.50 16.90
C ASP A 116 -22.08 -6.62 16.10
N LEU A 117 -22.53 -7.85 16.34
CA LEU A 117 -21.95 -9.04 15.72
C LEU A 117 -22.14 -9.07 14.19
N ALA A 118 -23.31 -8.68 13.69
CA ALA A 118 -23.57 -8.69 12.26
C ALA A 118 -22.66 -7.68 11.56
N ARG A 119 -22.54 -6.48 12.15
CA ARG A 119 -21.68 -5.42 11.63
C ARG A 119 -20.20 -5.81 11.69
N ARG A 120 -19.76 -6.47 12.76
CA ARG A 120 -18.39 -7.02 12.87
C ARG A 120 -18.06 -7.97 11.73
N MET A 121 -18.97 -8.90 11.41
CA MET A 121 -18.77 -9.85 10.31
C MET A 121 -18.70 -9.18 8.94
N GLU A 122 -19.40 -8.07 8.75
CA GLU A 122 -19.32 -7.27 7.52
C GLU A 122 -17.98 -6.55 7.41
N VAL A 123 -17.59 -5.79 8.44
CA VAL A 123 -16.35 -4.99 8.46
C VAL A 123 -15.13 -5.89 8.33
N GLN A 124 -15.13 -7.07 8.96
CA GLN A 124 -14.01 -8.02 8.87
C GLN A 124 -13.68 -8.43 7.42
N LYS A 125 -14.65 -8.37 6.48
CA LYS A 125 -14.42 -8.70 5.07
C LYS A 125 -13.41 -7.77 4.39
N ILE A 126 -13.20 -6.56 4.90
CA ILE A 126 -12.20 -5.60 4.40
C ILE A 126 -10.78 -6.16 4.53
N PHE A 127 -10.53 -7.00 5.53
CA PHE A 127 -9.24 -7.68 5.74
C PHE A 127 -9.15 -9.03 5.00
N GLY A 128 -10.18 -9.41 4.25
CA GLY A 128 -10.18 -10.64 3.47
C GLY A 128 -9.24 -10.55 2.27
N SER A 129 -8.66 -11.69 1.86
CA SER A 129 -7.71 -11.79 0.73
C SER A 129 -8.27 -11.33 -0.63
N GLN A 130 -9.59 -11.21 -0.75
CA GLN A 130 -10.27 -10.72 -1.97
C GLN A 130 -10.47 -9.20 -1.97
N HIS A 131 -10.34 -8.54 -0.83
CA HIS A 131 -10.48 -7.09 -0.73
C HIS A 131 -9.27 -6.40 -1.37
N TYR A 132 -9.49 -5.30 -2.09
CA TYR A 132 -8.42 -4.65 -2.85
C TYR A 132 -7.30 -4.12 -1.96
N PHE A 133 -7.61 -3.68 -0.72
CA PHE A 133 -6.57 -3.29 0.24
C PHE A 133 -5.53 -4.39 0.47
N VAL A 134 -5.97 -5.64 0.60
CA VAL A 134 -5.08 -6.78 0.84
C VAL A 134 -4.47 -7.25 -0.48
N LYS A 135 -5.28 -7.41 -1.53
CA LYS A 135 -4.84 -7.91 -2.85
C LYS A 135 -3.79 -7.03 -3.50
N GLU A 136 -3.90 -5.71 -3.36
CA GLU A 136 -2.97 -4.73 -3.91
C GLU A 136 -1.88 -4.32 -2.90
N LYS A 137 -1.78 -5.02 -1.75
CA LYS A 137 -0.82 -4.73 -0.65
C LYS A 137 -0.83 -3.25 -0.24
N ILE A 138 -2.01 -2.65 -0.11
CA ILE A 138 -2.18 -1.26 0.35
C ILE A 138 -2.24 -1.24 1.86
N LEU A 139 -3.16 -2.04 2.43
CA LEU A 139 -3.41 -2.07 3.86
C LEU A 139 -3.89 -3.47 4.25
N TYR A 140 -3.30 -4.05 5.29
CA TYR A 140 -3.55 -5.43 5.68
C TYR A 140 -3.29 -5.67 7.17
N LEU A 141 -3.72 -6.83 7.66
CA LEU A 141 -3.38 -7.28 9.02
C LEU A 141 -2.10 -8.09 9.00
N GLU A 142 -1.22 -7.84 9.95
CA GLU A 142 -0.04 -8.67 10.19
C GLU A 142 -0.44 -10.10 10.57
N GLU A 143 0.32 -11.08 10.10
CA GLU A 143 0.14 -12.49 10.49
C GLU A 143 0.39 -12.68 11.99
N VAL A 144 -0.53 -13.40 12.64
CA VAL A 144 -0.45 -13.71 14.07
C VAL A 144 0.04 -15.14 14.29
N LYS A 145 0.47 -15.43 15.52
CA LYS A 145 0.92 -16.79 15.89
C LYS A 145 -0.24 -17.79 15.81
N PRO A 146 0.04 -19.08 15.53
CA PRO A 146 -1.01 -20.11 15.57
C PRO A 146 -1.76 -20.11 16.90
N GLY A 147 -3.09 -20.09 16.83
CA GLY A 147 -3.98 -20.03 18.01
C GLY A 147 -4.42 -18.61 18.40
N GLU A 148 -3.77 -17.57 17.87
CA GLU A 148 -4.22 -16.19 18.07
C GLU A 148 -5.38 -15.82 17.12
N PRO A 149 -6.34 -14.98 17.54
CA PRO A 149 -7.37 -14.47 16.65
C PRO A 149 -6.78 -13.64 15.51
N VAL A 150 -7.24 -13.83 14.27
CA VAL A 150 -6.73 -13.09 13.09
C VAL A 150 -6.79 -11.56 13.28
N ASN A 151 -7.85 -11.06 13.93
CA ASN A 151 -8.04 -9.63 14.17
C ASN A 151 -7.11 -9.04 15.25
N SER A 152 -6.33 -9.85 15.98
CA SER A 152 -5.29 -9.34 16.88
C SER A 152 -4.03 -8.88 16.12
N GLY A 153 -3.94 -9.18 14.82
CA GLY A 153 -2.89 -8.70 13.93
C GLY A 153 -2.87 -7.18 13.83
N ARG A 154 -1.67 -6.61 13.80
CA ARG A 154 -1.47 -5.16 13.62
C ARG A 154 -1.99 -4.71 12.27
N LEU A 155 -2.63 -3.54 12.25
CA LEU A 155 -3.05 -2.88 11.03
C LEU A 155 -1.84 -2.23 10.38
N ILE A 156 -1.45 -2.70 9.21
CA ILE A 156 -0.29 -2.22 8.47
C ILE A 156 -0.78 -1.47 7.24
N LEU A 157 -0.43 -0.19 7.14
CA LEU A 157 -0.46 0.57 5.89
C LEU A 157 0.91 0.40 5.23
N ASP A 158 0.92 0.02 3.96
CA ASP A 158 2.16 -0.21 3.24
C ASP A 158 3.02 1.08 3.19
N PRO A 159 4.34 0.99 3.43
CA PRO A 159 5.22 2.16 3.51
C PRO A 159 5.16 3.08 2.29
N GLU A 160 4.93 2.56 1.08
CA GLU A 160 4.80 3.42 -0.10
C GLU A 160 3.57 4.31 -0.03
N TYR A 161 2.48 3.81 0.56
CA TYR A 161 1.27 4.59 0.76
C TYR A 161 1.39 5.55 1.94
N VAL A 162 2.15 5.17 2.98
CA VAL A 162 2.53 6.12 4.04
C VAL A 162 3.29 7.31 3.43
N GLU A 163 4.32 7.07 2.63
CA GLU A 163 5.07 8.14 1.95
C GLU A 163 4.19 8.95 1.00
N LEU A 164 3.41 8.28 0.16
CA LEU A 164 2.52 8.94 -0.80
C LEU A 164 1.53 9.89 -0.11
N PHE A 165 0.90 9.44 0.98
CA PHE A 165 -0.14 10.22 1.67
C PHE A 165 0.42 11.30 2.61
N THR A 166 1.66 11.14 3.09
CA THR A 166 2.26 12.09 4.04
C THR A 166 3.24 13.08 3.38
N LEU A 167 4.00 12.63 2.38
CA LEU A 167 5.04 13.40 1.69
C LEU A 167 4.59 13.88 0.30
N GLY A 168 3.59 13.22 -0.29
CA GLY A 168 3.03 13.59 -1.59
C GLY A 168 3.69 12.88 -2.79
N TYR A 169 4.67 12.02 -2.56
CA TYR A 169 5.36 11.26 -3.60
C TYR A 169 5.72 9.86 -3.09
N LYS A 170 5.91 8.92 -4.03
CA LYS A 170 6.50 7.61 -3.74
C LYS A 170 8.01 7.69 -3.91
N THR A 171 8.79 7.25 -2.93
CA THR A 171 10.22 7.06 -3.15
C THR A 171 10.41 5.77 -3.96
N PRO A 172 11.22 5.77 -5.04
CA PRO A 172 11.56 4.53 -5.72
C PRO A 172 12.23 3.56 -4.74
N PRO A 173 12.02 2.24 -4.89
CA PRO A 173 12.54 1.25 -3.97
C PRO A 173 14.06 1.39 -3.84
N ARG A 174 14.52 1.62 -2.61
CA ARG A 174 15.95 1.69 -2.29
C ARG A 174 16.49 0.26 -2.17
N MET A 175 17.72 0.03 -2.66
CA MET A 175 18.42 -1.25 -2.44
C MET A 175 18.41 -1.59 -0.95
N GLY A 176 17.82 -2.72 -0.60
CA GLY A 176 17.77 -3.23 0.77
C GLY A 176 17.79 -4.75 0.78
N ARG A 177 18.11 -5.34 1.94
CA ARG A 177 18.13 -6.81 2.11
C ARG A 177 16.82 -7.50 1.72
N ASN A 178 15.70 -6.78 1.74
CA ASN A 178 14.36 -7.32 1.45
C ASN A 178 13.85 -6.98 0.04
N PHE A 179 14.58 -6.21 -0.76
CA PHE A 179 14.22 -5.92 -2.15
C PHE A 179 15.48 -5.77 -3.01
N PRO A 180 15.90 -6.83 -3.73
CA PRO A 180 17.17 -6.86 -4.45
C PRO A 180 17.06 -6.22 -5.85
N ALA A 181 16.35 -5.09 -5.93
CA ALA A 181 16.22 -4.34 -7.18
C ALA A 181 17.11 -3.10 -7.16
N GLN A 182 17.77 -2.86 -8.28
CA GLN A 182 18.56 -1.66 -8.53
C GLN A 182 17.93 -0.88 -9.68
N LEU A 183 17.58 0.39 -9.44
CA LEU A 183 17.22 1.29 -10.52
C LEU A 183 18.45 1.53 -11.41
N LEU A 184 18.29 1.25 -12.69
CA LEU A 184 19.30 1.50 -13.71
C LEU A 184 19.05 2.88 -14.32
N HIS A 185 20.13 3.64 -14.48
CA HIS A 185 20.15 4.89 -15.22
C HIS A 185 21.20 4.79 -16.33
N THR A 186 20.99 5.50 -17.43
CA THR A 186 21.99 5.62 -18.49
C THR A 186 21.96 7.01 -19.10
N GLU A 187 23.14 7.58 -19.31
CA GLU A 187 23.32 8.81 -20.06
C GLU A 187 23.45 8.56 -21.57
N LEU A 188 23.57 7.30 -21.98
CA LEU A 188 23.78 6.88 -23.37
C LEU A 188 22.52 7.07 -24.21
N ASP A 189 22.71 7.08 -25.53
CA ASP A 189 21.66 7.16 -26.55
C ASP A 189 21.71 5.98 -27.53
N TRP A 190 20.67 5.85 -28.37
CA TRP A 190 20.60 4.77 -29.37
C TRP A 190 21.79 4.75 -30.32
N SER A 191 22.43 5.89 -30.57
CA SER A 191 23.65 6.00 -31.38
C SER A 191 24.85 5.29 -30.76
N ASP A 192 24.88 5.14 -29.43
CA ASP A 192 25.97 4.47 -28.72
C ASP A 192 25.83 2.94 -28.75
N LEU A 193 24.65 2.44 -29.14
CA LEU A 193 24.35 1.02 -29.23
C LEU A 193 24.42 0.53 -30.69
N VAL A 194 25.58 0.00 -31.06
CA VAL A 194 25.77 -0.59 -32.40
C VAL A 194 25.08 -1.95 -32.48
N LEU A 195 24.00 -2.02 -33.25
CA LEU A 195 23.24 -3.24 -33.51
C LEU A 195 23.14 -3.52 -35.00
N ASN A 196 22.91 -4.79 -35.34
CA ASN A 196 22.48 -5.11 -36.68
C ASN A 196 21.01 -4.67 -36.90
N GLU A 197 20.64 -4.47 -38.16
CA GLU A 197 19.32 -4.02 -38.57
C GLU A 197 18.18 -4.91 -38.04
N GLN A 198 18.41 -6.22 -37.93
CA GLN A 198 17.39 -7.15 -37.45
C GLN A 198 17.10 -6.95 -35.96
N THR A 199 18.14 -6.85 -35.13
CA THR A 199 18.01 -6.60 -33.69
C THR A 199 17.42 -5.21 -33.43
N LEU A 200 17.82 -4.20 -34.20
CA LEU A 200 17.24 -2.86 -34.08
C LEU A 200 15.73 -2.86 -34.38
N ARG A 201 15.29 -3.58 -35.43
CA ARG A 201 13.87 -3.76 -35.71
C ARG A 201 13.11 -4.41 -34.55
N GLN A 202 13.67 -5.48 -33.97
CA GLN A 202 13.06 -6.15 -32.82
C GLN A 202 12.93 -5.21 -31.61
N LEU A 203 13.92 -4.36 -31.33
CA LEU A 203 13.81 -3.38 -30.25
C LEU A 203 12.73 -2.34 -30.51
N ARG A 204 12.61 -1.86 -31.76
CA ARG A 204 11.52 -0.95 -32.15
C ARG A 204 10.14 -1.59 -32.01
N GLU A 205 10.00 -2.90 -32.21
CA GLU A 205 8.74 -3.61 -31.94
C GLU A 205 8.40 -3.57 -30.45
N VAL A 206 9.40 -3.75 -29.56
CA VAL A 206 9.20 -3.62 -28.11
C VAL A 206 8.78 -2.20 -27.74
N GLU A 207 9.49 -1.19 -28.25
CA GLU A 207 9.18 0.22 -28.04
C GLU A 207 7.75 0.55 -28.49
N THR A 208 7.40 0.13 -29.72
CA THR A 208 6.06 0.33 -30.30
C THR A 208 4.98 -0.32 -29.42
N TRP A 209 5.23 -1.53 -28.90
CA TRP A 209 4.31 -2.19 -27.98
C TRP A 209 4.14 -1.38 -26.70
N ILE A 210 5.24 -0.90 -26.08
CA ILE A 210 5.17 -0.12 -24.84
C ILE A 210 4.39 1.17 -25.05
N SER A 211 4.63 1.89 -26.15
CA SER A 211 3.97 3.16 -26.46
C SER A 211 2.49 3.03 -26.84
N HIS A 212 2.04 1.86 -27.31
CA HIS A 212 0.67 1.66 -27.81
C HIS A 212 -0.11 0.55 -27.10
N ASN A 213 0.42 0.01 -26.00
CA ASN A 213 -0.21 -1.07 -25.25
C ASN A 213 -1.64 -0.74 -24.82
N ASP A 214 -1.89 0.49 -24.36
CA ASP A 214 -3.23 0.90 -23.91
C ASP A 214 -4.26 0.85 -25.05
N THR A 215 -3.92 1.37 -26.24
CA THR A 215 -4.80 1.27 -27.42
C THR A 215 -5.06 -0.18 -27.81
N LEU A 216 -4.04 -1.03 -27.82
CA LEU A 216 -4.18 -2.46 -28.12
C LEU A 216 -5.10 -3.17 -27.12
N MET A 217 -4.92 -2.90 -25.83
CA MET A 217 -5.65 -3.59 -24.78
C MET A 217 -7.08 -3.08 -24.62
N TYR A 218 -7.29 -1.77 -24.68
CA TYR A 218 -8.57 -1.13 -24.37
C TYR A 218 -9.35 -0.75 -25.63
N ASP A 219 -8.78 0.03 -26.54
CA ASP A 219 -9.50 0.50 -27.73
C ASP A 219 -9.84 -0.68 -28.66
N TRP A 220 -8.91 -1.62 -28.81
CA TRP A 220 -9.09 -2.81 -29.65
C TRP A 220 -9.61 -4.03 -28.87
N GLN A 221 -9.87 -3.86 -27.58
CA GLN A 221 -10.43 -4.88 -26.69
C GLN A 221 -9.66 -6.22 -26.68
N MET A 222 -8.33 -6.18 -26.87
CA MET A 222 -7.52 -7.39 -26.94
C MET A 222 -7.23 -8.04 -25.58
N TYR A 223 -7.63 -7.42 -24.48
CA TYR A 223 -7.43 -7.93 -23.11
C TYR A 223 -7.99 -9.35 -22.86
N ARG A 224 -8.96 -9.80 -23.67
CA ARG A 224 -9.50 -11.17 -23.60
C ARG A 224 -8.66 -12.20 -24.37
N LYS A 225 -7.77 -11.75 -25.25
CA LYS A 225 -6.98 -12.60 -26.17
C LYS A 225 -5.49 -12.56 -25.87
N ILE A 226 -4.99 -11.48 -25.27
CA ILE A 226 -3.57 -11.27 -24.97
C ILE A 226 -3.43 -10.92 -23.48
N LYS A 227 -2.42 -11.50 -22.83
CA LYS A 227 -2.09 -11.15 -21.44
C LYS A 227 -1.42 -9.77 -21.39
N PRO A 228 -1.71 -8.92 -20.40
CA PRO A 228 -1.03 -7.65 -20.25
C PRO A 228 0.48 -7.84 -20.03
N GLY A 229 1.27 -6.89 -20.52
CA GLY A 229 2.72 -6.91 -20.42
C GLY A 229 3.42 -7.51 -21.63
N PHE A 230 4.67 -7.10 -21.84
CA PHE A 230 5.55 -7.65 -22.87
C PHE A 230 6.74 -8.35 -22.22
N ARG A 231 7.16 -9.48 -22.79
CA ARG A 231 8.31 -10.24 -22.30
C ARG A 231 9.33 -10.38 -23.43
N ALA A 232 10.52 -9.83 -23.20
CA ALA A 232 11.65 -9.91 -24.11
C ALA A 232 12.79 -10.69 -23.45
N LEU A 233 13.48 -11.53 -24.22
CA LEU A 233 14.72 -12.19 -23.79
C LEU A 233 15.90 -11.62 -24.57
N PHE A 234 16.77 -10.90 -23.87
CA PHE A 234 18.02 -10.40 -24.42
C PHE A 234 19.08 -11.49 -24.23
N TYR A 235 19.49 -12.16 -25.31
CA TYR A 235 20.49 -13.22 -25.26
C TYR A 235 21.70 -12.92 -26.14
N GLY A 236 22.84 -13.54 -25.83
CA GLY A 236 24.09 -13.38 -26.57
C GLY A 236 25.31 -13.36 -25.63
N PRO A 237 26.54 -13.40 -26.18
CA PRO A 237 27.78 -13.38 -25.41
C PRO A 237 27.88 -12.21 -24.41
N PRO A 238 28.61 -12.34 -23.29
CA PRO A 238 28.88 -11.22 -22.38
C PRO A 238 29.44 -10.00 -23.14
N GLY A 239 29.02 -8.79 -22.76
CA GLY A 239 29.50 -7.55 -23.39
C GLY A 239 28.76 -7.09 -24.66
N THR A 240 27.78 -7.84 -25.18
CA THR A 240 27.02 -7.46 -26.40
C THR A 240 25.92 -6.41 -26.17
N GLY A 241 26.05 -5.53 -25.18
CA GLY A 241 25.11 -4.42 -24.99
C GLY A 241 23.70 -4.78 -24.49
N LYS A 242 23.43 -6.01 -24.02
CA LYS A 242 22.09 -6.43 -23.54
C LYS A 242 21.50 -5.52 -22.47
N THR A 243 22.28 -5.27 -21.40
CA THR A 243 21.86 -4.38 -20.30
C THR A 243 21.70 -2.94 -20.79
N MET A 244 22.57 -2.50 -21.69
CA MET A 244 22.50 -1.17 -22.30
C MET A 244 21.21 -1.01 -23.12
N ALA A 245 20.85 -2.01 -23.93
CA ALA A 245 19.62 -2.03 -24.72
C ALA A 245 18.36 -1.94 -23.84
N ALA A 246 18.31 -2.68 -22.74
CA ALA A 246 17.20 -2.61 -21.79
C ALA A 246 17.07 -1.23 -21.13
N ASN A 247 18.20 -0.62 -20.74
CA ASN A 247 18.24 0.69 -20.11
C ASN A 247 17.83 1.82 -21.09
N LEU A 248 18.30 1.72 -22.35
CA LEU A 248 17.89 2.62 -23.43
C LEU A 248 16.40 2.50 -23.74
N LEU A 249 15.84 1.29 -23.82
CA LEU A 249 14.39 1.11 -23.99
C LEU A 249 13.59 1.84 -22.91
N GLY A 250 13.97 1.71 -21.63
CA GLY A 250 13.32 2.43 -20.54
C GLY A 250 13.44 3.94 -20.69
N LYS A 251 14.64 4.46 -20.96
CA LYS A 251 14.89 5.89 -21.21
C LYS A 251 13.97 6.46 -22.30
N TYR A 252 13.90 5.80 -23.45
CA TYR A 252 13.13 6.28 -24.61
C TYR A 252 11.62 6.09 -24.47
N THR A 253 11.19 5.13 -23.65
CA THR A 253 9.76 4.92 -23.35
C THR A 253 9.29 5.66 -22.11
N GLY A 254 10.17 6.35 -21.37
CA GLY A 254 9.83 7.04 -20.13
C GLY A 254 9.54 6.11 -18.95
N HIS A 255 10.12 4.91 -18.93
CA HIS A 255 9.90 3.90 -17.89
C HIS A 255 11.18 3.67 -17.05
N ASP A 256 10.99 3.50 -15.74
CA ASP A 256 12.06 3.08 -14.84
C ASP A 256 12.49 1.63 -15.12
N VAL A 257 13.80 1.39 -15.17
CA VAL A 257 14.37 0.06 -15.42
C VAL A 257 15.01 -0.48 -14.17
N TYR A 258 14.48 -1.59 -13.65
CA TYR A 258 15.01 -2.24 -12.46
C TYR A 258 15.79 -3.52 -12.81
N ARG A 259 17.02 -3.63 -12.31
CA ARG A 259 17.79 -4.87 -12.32
C ARG A 259 17.53 -5.63 -11.03
N ILE A 260 16.99 -6.84 -11.15
CA ILE A 260 16.76 -7.74 -10.02
C ILE A 260 17.89 -8.78 -9.97
N ASP A 261 18.53 -8.91 -8.81
CA ASP A 261 19.46 -10.02 -8.56
C ASP A 261 18.69 -11.22 -7.99
N LEU A 262 18.37 -12.17 -8.87
CA LEU A 262 17.66 -13.40 -8.50
C LEU A 262 18.44 -14.27 -7.50
N SER A 263 19.77 -14.14 -7.43
CA SER A 263 20.57 -14.89 -6.45
C SER A 263 20.29 -14.48 -5.01
N MET A 264 19.81 -13.24 -4.80
CA MET A 264 19.35 -12.76 -3.50
C MET A 264 17.92 -13.21 -3.16
N MET A 265 17.14 -13.66 -4.15
CA MET A 265 15.75 -14.12 -3.97
C MET A 265 15.65 -15.64 -3.70
N VAL A 266 16.66 -16.43 -4.08
CA VAL A 266 16.69 -17.87 -3.83
C VAL A 266 17.35 -18.16 -2.48
N SER A 267 16.58 -18.11 -1.40
CA SER A 267 17.03 -18.66 -0.12
C SER A 267 17.04 -20.20 -0.22
N LYS A 268 18.01 -20.85 0.45
CA LYS A 268 18.15 -22.31 0.51
C LYS A 268 16.96 -23.03 1.18
N TYR A 269 15.94 -22.30 1.64
CA TYR A 269 14.81 -22.83 2.40
C TYR A 269 13.51 -22.67 1.60
N ILE A 270 12.84 -23.81 1.35
CA ILE A 270 11.55 -23.86 0.64
C ILE A 270 10.51 -23.10 1.47
N GLY A 271 9.92 -22.03 0.91
CA GLY A 271 8.79 -21.30 1.51
C GLY A 271 8.97 -19.77 1.65
N GLU A 272 10.19 -19.23 1.51
CA GLU A 272 10.41 -17.77 1.55
C GLU A 272 10.36 -17.10 0.17
N THR A 273 10.45 -17.88 -0.90
CA THR A 273 10.46 -17.38 -2.28
C THR A 273 9.18 -16.63 -2.67
N GLU A 274 8.02 -16.98 -2.08
CA GLU A 274 6.73 -16.31 -2.34
C GLU A 274 6.54 -15.00 -1.55
N LYS A 275 7.31 -14.77 -0.47
CA LYS A 275 7.26 -13.50 0.28
C LYS A 275 8.11 -12.39 -0.38
N ASN A 276 9.07 -12.77 -1.24
CA ASN A 276 10.01 -11.85 -1.90
C ASN A 276 9.73 -11.62 -3.41
N LEU A 277 8.73 -12.31 -3.97
CA LEU A 277 8.16 -12.06 -5.31
C LEU A 277 6.89 -11.20 -5.21
#